data_AF-A0A804LL07-F1
#
_entry.id   AF-A0A804LL07-F1
#
_cell.length_a   1.000
_cell.length_b   1.000
_cell.length_c   1.000
_cell.angle_alpha   90.00
_cell.angle_beta   90.00
_cell.angle_gamma   90.00
#
_symmetry.space_group_name_H-M   'P 1'
#
loop_
_entity.id
_entity.type
_entity.pdbx_description
1 polymer ?
#
loop_
_entity_poly.entity_id
_entity_poly.type
_entity_poly.pdbx_seq_one_letter_code
_entity_poly.pdbx_strand_id
1 'polypeptide(L)'
;MPDPTTKLPSPRPRRRRRLFSLCLGTALLALIVSALVHVVAQPPGPAPASARFSVIIDGGSTGTRAHVFAAGPDGRPDLARSTVMRVSPGLSSFAADPARAGESLKPLLDFARDKIGGAVREAEVRLMATAGLRLLEERAQEAILASCRDVLRASGFRFEDAWAKVIPGSDEGVYAWVAANYALGRLGGDPNKTVGIIELGGASAQLTFVSDEVLPPKLSYNYTFGETTYTLYTNSFLNFGQNAAQDSFHEMLRSRGSFKNGTLADPCAPRGYSRNEGASRSTLENQYVNNGTGNFTECISSSQLLLQKGKA
;
A
#
# COMPACT_ATOMS: atom_id res chain seq x y z
N MET A 1 91.26 46.74 71.73
CA MET A 1 90.79 47.36 70.48
C MET A 1 91.18 46.44 69.32
N PRO A 2 90.38 46.27 68.25
CA PRO A 2 89.01 46.76 68.03
C PRO A 2 88.03 45.62 67.63
N ASP A 3 86.89 46.02 67.06
CA ASP A 3 85.87 45.27 66.30
C ASP A 3 85.60 46.13 65.01
N PRO A 4 84.76 45.77 63.98
CA PRO A 4 83.76 44.72 63.96
C PRO A 4 83.52 43.91 62.66
N THR A 5 82.69 42.86 62.78
CA THR A 5 81.77 42.28 61.76
C THR A 5 82.31 41.68 60.45
N THR A 6 81.87 40.45 60.15
CA THR A 6 81.49 40.02 58.77
C THR A 6 80.32 39.04 58.83
N LYS A 7 79.21 39.33 58.12
CA LYS A 7 78.08 38.40 57.91
C LYS A 7 78.17 37.77 56.53
N LEU A 8 77.93 36.46 56.40
CA LEU A 8 77.75 35.82 55.09
C LEU A 8 76.40 36.20 54.44
N PRO A 9 76.31 36.26 53.10
CA PRO A 9 75.08 36.60 52.38
C PRO A 9 74.14 35.39 52.23
N SER A 10 72.83 35.64 52.27
CA SER A 10 71.79 34.65 51.99
C SER A 10 71.52 34.46 50.49
N PRO A 11 71.16 33.24 50.02
CA PRO A 11 70.85 32.99 48.62
C PRO A 11 69.45 33.55 48.23
N ARG A 12 69.37 34.28 47.11
CA ARG A 12 68.12 34.82 46.56
C ARG A 12 67.35 33.77 45.73
N PRO A 13 66.03 33.55 45.96
CA PRO A 13 65.24 32.62 45.15
C PRO A 13 64.65 33.30 43.91
N ARG A 14 65.38 33.33 42.78
CA ARG A 14 64.85 33.83 41.48
C ARG A 14 65.34 33.04 40.25
N ARG A 15 64.65 31.93 39.90
CA ARG A 15 64.52 31.48 38.49
C ARG A 15 63.45 30.42 38.16
N ARG A 16 62.88 29.70 39.14
CA ARG A 16 61.97 28.54 38.85
C ARG A 16 60.57 28.88 38.30
N ARG A 17 60.00 30.06 38.59
CA ARG A 17 58.60 30.39 38.22
C ARG A 17 58.35 30.67 36.73
N ARG A 18 59.35 31.10 35.94
CA ARG A 18 59.13 31.51 34.52
C ARG A 18 59.07 30.34 33.52
N LEU A 19 59.73 29.21 33.79
CA LEU A 19 59.64 28.04 32.90
C LEU A 19 58.27 27.36 32.99
N PHE A 20 57.74 27.16 34.21
CA PHE A 20 56.44 26.53 34.42
C PHE A 20 55.28 27.25 33.74
N SER A 21 55.29 28.59 33.74
CA SER A 21 54.25 29.40 33.09
C SER A 21 54.28 29.32 31.56
N LEU A 22 55.45 29.07 30.95
CA LEU A 22 55.57 28.94 29.50
C LEU A 22 55.00 27.60 29.01
N CYS A 23 55.35 26.49 29.69
CA CYS A 23 54.86 25.15 29.35
C CYS A 23 53.34 25.00 29.56
N LEU A 24 52.77 25.71 30.54
CA LEU A 24 51.32 25.69 30.78
C LEU A 24 50.55 26.39 29.65
N GLY A 25 51.09 27.50 29.12
CA GLY A 25 50.49 28.22 28.00
C GLY A 25 50.48 27.41 26.70
N THR A 26 51.57 26.70 26.40
CA THR A 26 51.63 25.84 25.20
C THR A 26 50.68 24.64 25.29
N ALA A 27 50.51 24.05 26.47
CA ALA A 27 49.56 22.96 26.67
C ALA A 27 48.10 23.44 26.51
N LEU A 28 47.77 24.61 27.06
CA LEU A 28 46.43 25.20 26.91
C LEU A 28 46.11 25.53 25.45
N LEU A 29 47.07 26.10 24.71
CA LEU A 29 46.89 26.40 23.29
C LEU A 29 46.67 25.13 22.45
N ALA A 30 47.43 24.07 22.72
CA ALA A 30 47.25 22.78 22.04
C ALA A 30 45.88 22.15 22.31
N LEU A 31 45.37 22.24 23.55
CA LEU A 31 44.02 21.80 23.90
C LEU A 31 42.93 22.62 23.19
N ILE A 32 43.09 23.95 23.11
CA ILE A 32 42.16 24.82 22.38
C ILE A 32 42.15 24.49 20.89
N VAL A 33 43.32 24.30 20.26
CA VAL A 33 43.41 23.93 18.84
C VAL A 33 42.80 22.54 18.59
N SER A 34 43.06 21.56 19.46
CA SER A 34 42.46 20.22 19.36
C SER A 34 40.92 20.27 19.48
N ALA A 35 40.40 21.01 20.46
CA ALA A 35 38.97 21.23 20.60
C ALA A 35 38.36 21.94 19.37
N LEU A 36 39.05 22.94 18.82
CA LEU A 36 38.60 23.65 17.63
C LEU A 36 38.59 22.74 16.39
N VAL A 37 39.58 21.87 16.23
CA VAL A 37 39.60 20.84 15.17
C VAL A 37 38.43 19.88 15.32
N HIS A 38 38.12 19.41 16.53
CA HIS A 38 36.96 18.53 16.75
C HIS A 38 35.59 19.22 16.59
N VAL A 39 35.51 20.55 16.77
CA VAL A 39 34.29 21.33 16.53
C VAL A 39 34.10 21.65 15.04
N VAL A 40 35.18 21.97 14.32
CA VAL A 40 35.14 22.34 12.89
C VAL A 40 35.11 21.11 11.98
N ALA A 41 35.88 20.07 12.29
CA ALA A 41 35.87 18.81 11.58
C ALA A 41 34.92 17.80 12.25
N GLN A 42 33.61 18.10 12.18
CA GLN A 42 32.64 17.00 12.32
C GLN A 42 32.90 16.00 11.18
N PRO A 43 32.96 14.69 11.47
CA PRO A 43 33.03 13.69 10.40
C PRO A 43 31.81 13.88 9.48
N PRO A 44 31.95 13.72 8.16
CA PRO A 44 30.81 13.78 7.26
C PRO A 44 29.77 12.79 7.76
N GLY A 45 28.57 13.28 8.07
CA GLY A 45 27.46 12.43 8.50
C GLY A 45 27.21 11.34 7.46
N PRO A 46 26.69 10.17 7.86
CA PRO A 46 26.38 9.11 6.91
C PRO A 46 25.55 9.68 5.77
N ALA A 47 26.00 9.48 4.53
CA ALA A 47 25.30 9.97 3.36
C ALA A 47 23.83 9.53 3.46
N PRO A 48 22.86 10.42 3.17
CA PRO A 48 21.45 10.09 3.31
C PRO A 48 21.18 8.82 2.50
N ALA A 49 20.72 7.78 3.18
CA ALA A 49 20.44 6.50 2.54
C ALA A 49 19.53 6.74 1.33
N SER A 50 19.91 6.20 0.17
CA SER A 50 19.15 6.38 -1.06
C SER A 50 17.70 6.02 -0.81
N ALA A 51 16.79 6.96 -1.10
CA ALA A 51 15.38 6.79 -0.81
C ALA A 51 14.89 5.49 -1.48
N ARG A 52 14.46 4.53 -0.65
CA ARG A 52 13.94 3.25 -1.13
C ARG A 52 12.51 3.46 -1.61
N PHE A 53 12.20 2.91 -2.78
CA PHE A 53 10.87 2.99 -3.37
C PHE A 53 10.30 1.61 -3.62
N SER A 54 8.97 1.49 -3.53
CA SER A 54 8.22 0.29 -3.88
C SER A 54 7.00 0.68 -4.71
N VAL A 55 6.78 -0.05 -5.80
CA VAL A 55 5.66 0.10 -6.71
C VAL A 55 4.72 -1.09 -6.53
N ILE A 56 3.50 -0.84 -6.05
CA ILE A 56 2.47 -1.87 -5.90
C ILE A 56 1.42 -1.66 -6.99
N ILE A 57 1.28 -2.63 -7.88
CA ILE A 57 0.26 -2.66 -8.91
C ILE A 57 -0.93 -3.48 -8.42
N ASP A 58 -2.09 -2.83 -8.29
CA ASP A 58 -3.38 -3.43 -7.97
C ASP A 58 -4.12 -3.78 -9.27
N GLY A 59 -4.30 -5.09 -9.51
CA GLY A 59 -5.00 -5.66 -10.65
C GLY A 59 -6.51 -5.82 -10.42
N GLY A 60 -7.21 -4.71 -10.17
CA GLY A 60 -8.65 -4.68 -9.92
C GLY A 60 -9.52 -4.99 -11.14
N SER A 61 -10.76 -5.46 -10.89
CA SER A 61 -11.70 -5.91 -11.94
C SER A 61 -12.13 -4.82 -12.94
N THR A 62 -12.22 -3.57 -12.50
CA THR A 62 -12.64 -2.44 -13.35
C THR A 62 -11.50 -1.65 -13.97
N GLY A 63 -10.26 -1.88 -13.54
CA GLY A 63 -9.09 -1.11 -13.93
C GLY A 63 -7.93 -1.31 -12.97
N THR A 64 -6.72 -1.21 -13.51
CA THR A 64 -5.46 -1.46 -12.81
C THR A 64 -4.88 -0.16 -12.24
N ARG A 65 -4.28 -0.20 -11.05
CA ARG A 65 -3.65 0.97 -10.40
C ARG A 65 -2.19 0.69 -10.11
N ALA A 66 -1.33 1.70 -10.15
CA ALA A 66 0.03 1.62 -9.60
C ALA A 66 0.20 2.66 -8.49
N HIS A 67 0.59 2.19 -7.32
CA HIS A 67 0.91 2.97 -6.13
C HIS A 67 2.42 3.02 -5.97
N VAL A 68 2.99 4.22 -5.94
CA VAL A 68 4.42 4.44 -5.66
C VAL A 68 4.55 4.89 -4.22
N PHE A 69 5.29 4.12 -3.41
CA PHE A 69 5.61 4.45 -2.03
C PHE A 69 7.10 4.78 -1.91
N ALA A 70 7.41 5.88 -1.21
CA ALA A 70 8.75 6.17 -0.73
C ALA A 70 8.90 5.66 0.72
N ALA A 71 10.07 5.15 1.09
CA ALA A 71 10.40 4.89 2.48
C ALA A 71 10.72 6.20 3.21
N GLY A 72 10.18 6.35 4.41
CA GLY A 72 10.55 7.39 5.37
C GLY A 72 11.87 7.06 6.10
N PRO A 73 12.32 7.94 7.00
CA PRO A 73 13.59 7.78 7.73
C PRO A 73 13.67 6.52 8.61
N ASP A 74 12.52 6.00 9.05
CA ASP A 74 12.36 4.77 9.83
C ASP A 74 12.23 3.50 8.95
N GLY A 75 12.34 3.65 7.63
CA GLY A 75 12.17 2.57 6.64
C GLY A 75 10.73 2.20 6.34
N ARG A 76 9.72 2.83 6.97
CA ARG A 76 8.29 2.56 6.73
C ARG A 76 7.74 3.41 5.57
N PRO A 77 6.58 3.06 4.98
CA PRO A 77 6.00 3.87 3.90
C PRO A 77 5.62 5.28 4.36
N ASP A 78 6.20 6.29 3.71
CA ASP A 78 5.78 7.69 3.82
C ASP A 78 4.54 7.92 2.94
N LEU A 79 3.36 7.90 3.57
CA LEU A 79 2.09 8.09 2.87
C LEU A 79 1.94 9.49 2.27
N ALA A 80 2.55 10.52 2.86
CA ALA A 80 2.46 11.90 2.36
C ALA A 80 3.23 12.07 1.03
N ARG A 81 4.21 11.19 0.77
CA ARG A 81 4.95 11.10 -0.49
C ARG A 81 4.45 9.99 -1.42
N SER A 82 3.37 9.28 -1.05
CA SER A 82 2.79 8.26 -1.91
C SER A 82 2.02 8.87 -3.08
N THR A 83 2.09 8.23 -4.25
CA THR A 83 1.36 8.69 -5.45
C THR A 83 0.70 7.51 -6.16
N VAL A 84 -0.38 7.76 -6.89
CA VAL A 84 -1.16 6.72 -7.57
C VAL A 84 -1.58 7.15 -8.97
N MET A 85 -1.52 6.21 -9.92
CA MET A 85 -2.18 6.34 -11.23
C MET A 85 -3.07 5.12 -11.48
N ARG A 86 -4.13 5.31 -12.29
CA ARG A 86 -5.07 4.26 -12.71
C ARG A 86 -5.19 4.22 -14.23
N VAL A 87 -5.28 3.02 -14.77
CA VAL A 87 -5.72 2.74 -16.16
C VAL A 87 -7.02 1.94 -16.16
N SER A 88 -7.66 1.83 -17.32
CA SER A 88 -8.85 1.01 -17.53
C SER A 88 -8.83 0.45 -18.96
N PRO A 89 -9.39 -0.74 -19.23
CA PRO A 89 -10.14 -1.63 -18.31
C PRO A 89 -9.24 -2.39 -17.33
N GLY A 90 -9.84 -3.27 -16.51
CA GLY A 90 -9.10 -4.15 -15.58
C GLY A 90 -8.47 -5.35 -16.28
N LEU A 91 -7.50 -5.99 -15.62
CA LEU A 91 -6.72 -7.08 -16.23
C LEU A 91 -7.59 -8.25 -16.74
N SER A 92 -8.72 -8.53 -16.09
CA SER A 92 -9.64 -9.61 -16.51
C SER A 92 -10.33 -9.36 -17.85
N SER A 93 -10.42 -8.10 -18.31
CA SER A 93 -10.98 -7.76 -19.62
C SER A 93 -10.10 -8.22 -20.80
N PHE A 94 -8.86 -8.65 -20.52
CA PHE A 94 -7.93 -9.18 -21.52
C PHE A 94 -7.92 -10.72 -21.60
N ALA A 95 -8.91 -11.41 -21.01
CA ALA A 95 -8.98 -12.89 -21.05
C ALA A 95 -8.97 -13.49 -22.48
N ALA A 96 -9.51 -12.76 -23.47
CA ALA A 96 -9.49 -13.16 -24.88
C ALA A 96 -8.21 -12.76 -25.64
N ASP A 97 -7.41 -11.84 -25.09
CA ASP A 97 -6.14 -11.37 -25.68
C ASP A 97 -5.14 -11.04 -24.55
N PRO A 98 -4.53 -12.07 -23.92
CA PRO A 98 -3.70 -11.87 -22.74
C PRO A 98 -2.45 -11.03 -22.99
N ALA A 99 -1.95 -10.97 -24.23
CA ALA A 99 -0.77 -10.18 -24.58
C ALA A 99 -0.97 -8.68 -24.29
N ARG A 100 -2.19 -8.18 -24.52
CA ARG A 100 -2.55 -6.78 -24.23
C ARG A 100 -2.66 -6.47 -22.72
N ALA A 101 -2.77 -7.50 -21.87
CA ALA A 101 -2.79 -7.30 -20.42
C ALA A 101 -1.45 -6.74 -19.92
N GLY A 102 -0.32 -7.34 -20.33
CA GLY A 102 1.01 -6.81 -20.03
C GLY A 102 1.23 -5.42 -20.62
N GLU A 103 0.78 -5.17 -21.86
CA GLU A 103 0.89 -3.85 -22.48
C GLU A 103 0.14 -2.75 -21.72
N SER A 104 -1.01 -3.08 -21.11
CA SER A 104 -1.77 -2.14 -20.28
C SER A 104 -1.01 -1.63 -19.05
N LEU A 105 0.07 -2.32 -18.64
CA LEU A 105 0.94 -1.90 -17.54
C LEU A 105 1.97 -0.85 -17.95
N LYS A 106 2.28 -0.67 -19.24
CA LYS A 106 3.33 0.27 -19.71
C LYS A 106 3.11 1.70 -19.19
N PRO A 107 1.92 2.32 -19.28
CA PRO A 107 1.69 3.66 -18.72
C PRO A 107 1.89 3.73 -17.21
N LEU A 108 1.51 2.67 -16.48
CA LEU A 108 1.69 2.61 -15.02
C LEU A 108 3.17 2.55 -14.62
N LEU A 109 3.99 1.84 -15.40
CA LEU A 109 5.43 1.74 -15.20
C LEU A 109 6.14 3.05 -15.56
N ASP A 110 5.72 3.73 -16.61
CA ASP A 110 6.28 5.03 -16.99
C ASP A 110 5.93 6.14 -15.98
N PHE A 111 4.69 6.14 -15.46
CA PHE A 111 4.30 6.96 -14.31
C PHE A 111 5.18 6.69 -13.08
N ALA A 112 5.39 5.41 -12.74
CA ALA A 112 6.24 5.06 -11.60
C ALA A 112 7.70 5.50 -11.80
N ARG A 113 8.21 5.38 -13.04
CA ARG A 113 9.57 5.79 -13.43
C ARG A 113 9.77 7.29 -13.28
N ASP A 114 8.82 8.10 -13.72
CA ASP A 114 8.81 9.57 -13.55
C ASP A 114 8.84 9.96 -12.06
N LYS A 115 8.08 9.27 -11.20
CA LYS A 115 7.99 9.56 -9.77
C LYS A 115 9.22 9.12 -8.96
N ILE A 116 9.97 8.13 -9.44
CA ILE A 116 11.15 7.57 -8.76
C ILE A 116 12.47 8.16 -9.29
N GLY A 117 12.52 8.54 -10.57
CA GLY A 117 13.69 9.14 -11.20
C GLY A 117 14.87 8.17 -11.28
N GLY A 118 16.02 8.57 -10.72
CA GLY A 118 17.28 7.81 -10.83
C GLY A 118 17.30 6.45 -10.10
N ALA A 119 16.41 6.22 -9.13
CA ALA A 119 16.43 5.06 -8.22
C ALA A 119 15.56 3.87 -8.70
N VAL A 120 15.26 3.79 -10.01
CA VAL A 120 14.33 2.80 -10.57
C VAL A 120 14.85 1.38 -10.48
N ARG A 121 16.16 1.16 -10.59
CA ARG A 121 16.77 -0.20 -10.55
C ARG A 121 16.74 -0.79 -9.14
N GLU A 122 16.73 0.09 -8.14
CA GLU A 122 16.66 -0.21 -6.71
C GLU A 122 15.21 -0.35 -6.21
N ALA A 123 14.23 0.15 -6.97
CA ALA A 123 12.82 0.10 -6.63
C ALA A 123 12.19 -1.26 -6.96
N GLU A 124 11.40 -1.80 -6.04
CA GLU A 124 10.62 -3.02 -6.32
C GLU A 124 9.37 -2.70 -7.12
N VAL A 125 8.95 -3.60 -8.01
CA VAL A 125 7.60 -3.61 -8.57
C VAL A 125 6.92 -4.94 -8.26
N ARG A 126 5.66 -4.90 -7.80
CA ARG A 126 4.86 -6.09 -7.48
C ARG A 126 3.47 -5.94 -8.11
N LEU A 127 2.86 -7.04 -8.56
CA LEU A 127 1.51 -7.06 -9.11
C LEU A 127 0.63 -8.02 -8.31
N MET A 128 -0.41 -7.47 -7.70
CA MET A 128 -1.41 -8.22 -6.93
C MET A 128 -2.76 -8.04 -7.60
N ALA A 129 -3.21 -9.07 -8.31
CA ALA A 129 -4.51 -9.09 -8.97
C ALA A 129 -5.59 -9.66 -8.02
N THR A 130 -6.79 -9.08 -8.08
CA THR A 130 -7.84 -9.36 -7.08
C THR A 130 -9.00 -10.16 -7.66
N ALA A 131 -10.21 -10.04 -7.10
CA ALA A 131 -11.40 -10.82 -7.49
C ALA A 131 -11.71 -10.82 -9.00
N GLY A 132 -11.32 -9.77 -9.73
CA GLY A 132 -11.49 -9.72 -11.19
C GLY A 132 -10.84 -10.89 -11.92
N LEU A 133 -9.63 -11.31 -11.52
CA LEU A 133 -8.98 -12.49 -12.08
C LEU A 133 -9.46 -13.78 -11.41
N ARG A 134 -9.79 -13.76 -10.10
CA ARG A 134 -10.33 -14.94 -9.39
C ARG A 134 -11.61 -15.53 -10.02
N LEU A 135 -12.34 -14.74 -10.81
CA LEU A 135 -13.54 -15.16 -11.56
C LEU A 135 -13.25 -15.81 -12.93
N LEU A 136 -12.00 -15.83 -13.39
CA LEU A 136 -11.61 -16.46 -14.66
C LEU A 136 -11.14 -17.91 -14.45
N GLU A 137 -11.19 -18.71 -15.51
CA GLU A 137 -10.52 -20.00 -15.57
C GLU A 137 -9.02 -19.87 -15.31
N GLU A 138 -8.42 -20.82 -14.58
CA GLU A 138 -7.01 -20.79 -14.16
C GLU A 138 -6.04 -20.57 -15.33
N ARG A 139 -6.30 -21.22 -16.47
CA ARG A 139 -5.53 -21.05 -17.71
C ARG A 139 -5.54 -19.60 -18.22
N ALA A 140 -6.66 -18.88 -18.09
CA ALA A 140 -6.76 -17.48 -18.50
C ALA A 140 -6.09 -16.55 -17.50
N GLN A 141 -6.21 -16.84 -16.18
CA GLN A 141 -5.48 -16.12 -15.14
C GLN A 141 -3.97 -16.17 -15.38
N GLU A 142 -3.42 -17.37 -15.60
CA GLU A 142 -1.98 -17.56 -15.77
C GLU A 142 -1.47 -16.99 -17.12
N ALA A 143 -2.25 -17.08 -18.21
CA ALA A 143 -1.89 -16.43 -19.46
C ALA A 143 -1.81 -14.90 -19.34
N ILE A 144 -2.73 -14.28 -18.59
CA ILE A 144 -2.69 -12.84 -18.27
C ILE A 144 -1.47 -12.51 -17.40
N LEU A 145 -1.21 -13.28 -16.36
CA LEU A 145 -0.07 -13.05 -15.46
C LEU A 145 1.27 -13.25 -16.16
N ALA A 146 1.41 -14.22 -17.05
CA ALA A 146 2.62 -14.44 -17.85
C ALA A 146 2.96 -13.20 -18.70
N SER A 147 1.98 -12.67 -19.44
CA SER A 147 2.16 -11.41 -20.20
C SER A 147 2.55 -10.24 -19.29
N CYS A 148 1.95 -10.14 -18.10
CA CYS A 148 2.33 -9.12 -17.13
C CYS A 148 3.77 -9.30 -16.62
N ARG A 149 4.18 -10.54 -16.29
CA ARG A 149 5.55 -10.87 -15.84
C ARG A 149 6.58 -10.48 -16.88
N ASP A 150 6.32 -10.73 -18.16
CA ASP A 150 7.25 -10.37 -19.25
C ASP A 150 7.49 -8.86 -19.32
N VAL A 151 6.43 -8.05 -19.23
CA VAL A 151 6.56 -6.58 -19.21
C VAL A 151 7.21 -6.08 -17.92
N LEU A 152 6.90 -6.68 -16.76
CA LEU A 152 7.52 -6.33 -15.48
C LEU A 152 9.01 -6.67 -15.45
N ARG A 153 9.41 -7.82 -16.01
CA ARG A 153 10.81 -8.25 -16.13
C ARG A 153 11.62 -7.33 -17.05
N ALA A 154 11.00 -6.82 -18.13
CA ALA A 154 11.61 -5.86 -19.05
C ALA A 154 11.59 -4.39 -18.53
N SER A 155 10.90 -4.10 -17.44
CA SER A 155 10.62 -2.72 -16.99
C SER A 155 11.83 -1.94 -16.44
N GLY A 156 12.89 -2.65 -16.04
CA GLY A 156 14.08 -2.09 -15.39
C GLY A 156 13.96 -1.91 -13.86
N PHE A 157 12.80 -2.20 -13.27
CA PHE A 157 12.59 -2.30 -11.82
C PHE A 157 13.12 -3.62 -11.26
N ARG A 158 13.36 -3.71 -9.94
CA ARG A 158 13.56 -5.01 -9.29
C ARG A 158 12.24 -5.79 -9.28
N PHE A 159 12.24 -6.96 -9.90
CA PHE A 159 11.07 -7.81 -10.07
C PHE A 159 11.43 -9.29 -9.94
N GLU A 160 10.53 -10.07 -9.37
CA GLU A 160 10.55 -11.54 -9.35
C GLU A 160 9.19 -12.04 -9.84
N ASP A 161 9.16 -13.08 -10.67
CA ASP A 161 7.92 -13.62 -11.26
C ASP A 161 6.85 -14.00 -10.21
N ALA A 162 7.28 -14.45 -9.02
CA ALA A 162 6.42 -14.77 -7.88
C ALA A 162 5.72 -13.55 -7.25
N TRP A 163 6.18 -12.34 -7.56
CA TRP A 163 5.56 -11.08 -7.10
C TRP A 163 4.44 -10.60 -8.03
N ALA A 164 4.20 -11.28 -9.16
CA ALA A 164 3.02 -11.10 -10.00
C ALA A 164 2.08 -12.31 -9.83
N LYS A 165 1.03 -12.12 -9.00
CA LYS A 165 0.10 -13.18 -8.61
C LYS A 165 -1.33 -12.67 -8.44
N VAL A 166 -2.30 -13.57 -8.55
CA VAL A 166 -3.63 -13.37 -7.97
C VAL A 166 -3.53 -13.57 -6.46
N ILE A 167 -4.05 -12.64 -5.67
CA ILE A 167 -4.06 -12.77 -4.20
C ILE A 167 -5.34 -13.45 -3.70
N PRO A 168 -5.26 -14.26 -2.63
CA PRO A 168 -6.43 -14.68 -1.87
C PRO A 168 -7.23 -13.48 -1.40
N GLY A 169 -8.56 -13.61 -1.34
CA GLY A 169 -9.42 -12.54 -0.82
C GLY A 169 -9.24 -12.28 0.68
N SER A 170 -8.68 -13.24 1.44
CA SER A 170 -8.23 -13.06 2.82
C SER A 170 -7.07 -12.08 2.90
N ASP A 171 -6.07 -12.22 2.02
CA ASP A 171 -4.88 -11.38 1.96
C ASP A 171 -5.25 -9.94 1.56
N GLU A 172 -6.19 -9.79 0.63
CA GLU A 172 -6.78 -8.50 0.24
C GLU A 172 -7.39 -7.76 1.45
N GLY A 173 -8.23 -8.45 2.24
CA GLY A 173 -8.80 -7.90 3.48
C GLY A 173 -7.77 -7.60 4.56
N VAL A 174 -6.76 -8.46 4.74
CA VAL A 174 -5.65 -8.23 5.68
C VAL A 174 -4.84 -7.01 5.26
N TYR A 175 -4.50 -6.85 3.98
CA TYR A 175 -3.76 -5.68 3.49
C TYR A 175 -4.58 -4.39 3.63
N ALA A 176 -5.89 -4.42 3.39
CA ALA A 176 -6.78 -3.29 3.65
C ALA A 176 -6.82 -2.91 5.15
N TRP A 177 -6.89 -3.91 6.03
CA TRP A 177 -6.86 -3.72 7.49
C TRP A 177 -5.52 -3.14 7.97
N VAL A 178 -4.40 -3.65 7.44
CA VAL A 178 -3.05 -3.13 7.69
C VAL A 178 -2.95 -1.67 7.23
N ALA A 179 -3.38 -1.35 6.01
CA ALA A 179 -3.32 0.01 5.47
C ALA A 179 -4.12 1.01 6.32
N ALA A 180 -5.35 0.64 6.73
CA ALA A 180 -6.20 1.46 7.58
C ALA A 180 -5.58 1.69 8.97
N ASN A 181 -5.13 0.63 9.64
CA ASN A 181 -4.56 0.74 10.98
C ASN A 181 -3.15 1.38 10.98
N TYR A 182 -2.39 1.26 9.89
CA TYR A 182 -1.14 2.00 9.70
C TYR A 182 -1.40 3.50 9.58
N ALA A 183 -2.31 3.91 8.70
CA ALA A 183 -2.68 5.32 8.51
C ALA A 183 -3.26 5.97 9.78
N LEU A 184 -3.90 5.17 10.64
CA LEU A 184 -4.47 5.60 11.92
C LEU A 184 -3.49 5.50 13.10
N GLY A 185 -2.23 5.10 12.88
CA GLY A 185 -1.20 4.98 13.94
C GLY A 185 -1.48 3.89 14.98
N ARG A 186 -2.25 2.85 14.61
CA ARG A 186 -2.73 1.77 15.50
C ARG A 186 -1.90 0.48 15.42
N LEU A 187 -1.13 0.28 14.35
CA LEU A 187 -0.24 -0.89 14.22
C LEU A 187 1.01 -0.80 15.11
N GLY A 188 1.43 -1.95 15.65
CA GLY A 188 2.49 -2.06 16.64
C GLY A 188 2.06 -1.66 18.06
N GLY A 189 0.76 -1.44 18.28
CA GLY A 189 0.15 -1.19 19.57
C GLY A 189 -0.97 -2.17 19.90
N ASP A 190 -1.65 -1.89 21.01
CA ASP A 190 -2.78 -2.63 21.57
C ASP A 190 -3.81 -3.12 20.52
N PRO A 191 -3.96 -4.45 20.31
CA PRO A 191 -4.92 -5.04 19.36
C PRO A 191 -6.35 -4.53 19.53
N ASN A 192 -6.78 -4.24 20.77
CA ASN A 192 -8.14 -3.79 21.09
C ASN A 192 -8.40 -2.33 20.69
N LYS A 193 -7.38 -1.59 20.24
CA LYS A 193 -7.50 -0.22 19.75
C LYS A 193 -7.46 -0.12 18.23
N THR A 194 -7.34 -1.24 17.53
CA THR A 194 -7.42 -1.30 16.07
C THR A 194 -8.86 -1.10 15.58
N VAL A 195 -9.03 -0.78 14.29
CA VAL A 195 -10.35 -0.74 13.65
C VAL A 195 -10.54 -1.95 12.74
N GLY A 196 -11.76 -2.48 12.70
CA GLY A 196 -12.18 -3.37 11.63
C GLY A 196 -12.40 -2.61 10.31
N ILE A 197 -12.31 -3.33 9.19
CA ILE A 197 -12.60 -2.81 7.86
C ILE A 197 -13.71 -3.61 7.19
N ILE A 198 -14.50 -2.91 6.37
CA ILE A 198 -15.29 -3.51 5.29
C ILE A 198 -14.78 -2.89 4.00
N GLU A 199 -14.23 -3.71 3.11
CA GLU A 199 -13.82 -3.29 1.77
C GLU A 199 -14.89 -3.73 0.77
N LEU A 200 -15.24 -2.85 -0.18
CA LEU A 200 -16.20 -3.14 -1.24
C LEU A 200 -15.55 -2.93 -2.60
N GLY A 201 -14.95 -4.00 -3.12
CA GLY A 201 -14.44 -4.06 -4.47
C GLY A 201 -15.55 -4.21 -5.52
N GLY A 202 -15.16 -4.26 -6.80
CA GLY A 202 -16.11 -4.44 -7.90
C GLY A 202 -16.70 -5.86 -8.00
N ALA A 203 -15.94 -6.88 -7.57
CA ALA A 203 -16.29 -8.29 -7.73
C ALA A 203 -16.39 -9.08 -6.41
N SER A 204 -15.79 -8.60 -5.31
CA SER A 204 -15.96 -9.15 -3.97
C SER A 204 -16.06 -8.04 -2.93
N ALA A 205 -16.56 -8.39 -1.74
CA ALA A 205 -16.44 -7.59 -0.53
C ALA A 205 -15.61 -8.35 0.52
N GLN A 206 -14.97 -7.65 1.45
CA GLN A 206 -14.08 -8.20 2.47
C GLN A 206 -14.46 -7.64 3.84
N LEU A 207 -14.39 -8.47 4.87
CA LEU A 207 -14.55 -8.08 6.27
C LEU A 207 -13.33 -8.57 7.05
N THR A 208 -12.60 -7.66 7.69
CA THR A 208 -11.40 -7.99 8.46
C THR A 208 -11.31 -7.18 9.76
N PHE A 209 -11.13 -7.85 10.90
CA PHE A 209 -11.03 -7.22 12.22
C PHE A 209 -10.29 -8.13 13.22
N VAL A 210 -9.73 -7.56 14.29
CA VAL A 210 -9.14 -8.34 15.40
C VAL A 210 -10.23 -9.08 16.16
N SER A 211 -10.02 -10.36 16.47
CA SER A 211 -10.97 -11.17 17.24
C SER A 211 -10.25 -11.94 18.36
N ASP A 212 -10.85 -11.89 19.55
CA ASP A 212 -10.43 -12.67 20.72
C ASP A 212 -11.10 -14.06 20.77
N GLU A 213 -11.95 -14.40 19.78
CA GLU A 213 -12.66 -15.67 19.72
C GLU A 213 -11.84 -16.78 19.06
N VAL A 214 -12.18 -18.05 19.35
CA VAL A 214 -11.60 -19.21 18.67
C VAL A 214 -12.17 -19.32 17.25
N LEU A 215 -11.50 -18.68 16.31
CA LEU A 215 -11.90 -18.65 14.91
C LEU A 215 -11.62 -19.98 14.16
N PRO A 216 -12.48 -20.40 13.21
CA PRO A 216 -12.17 -21.47 12.29
C PRO A 216 -10.88 -21.18 11.50
N PRO A 217 -9.98 -22.17 11.25
CA PRO A 217 -8.69 -21.92 10.59
C PRO A 217 -8.77 -21.26 9.21
N LYS A 218 -9.89 -21.38 8.49
CA LYS A 218 -10.12 -20.73 7.18
C LYS A 218 -10.45 -19.23 7.27
N LEU A 219 -10.80 -18.74 8.46
CA LEU A 219 -11.21 -17.36 8.74
C LEU A 219 -10.24 -16.65 9.69
N SER A 220 -9.26 -17.37 10.23
CA SER A 220 -8.25 -16.86 11.16
C SER A 220 -6.96 -16.55 10.43
N TYR A 221 -6.41 -15.36 10.62
CA TYR A 221 -5.12 -14.95 10.08
C TYR A 221 -4.28 -14.26 11.14
N ASN A 222 -3.10 -14.82 11.45
CA ASN A 222 -2.15 -14.20 12.37
C ASN A 222 -1.23 -13.26 11.60
N TYR A 223 -1.30 -11.97 11.90
CA TYR A 223 -0.42 -10.95 11.31
C TYR A 223 0.48 -10.33 12.38
N THR A 224 1.79 -10.32 12.16
CA THR A 224 2.77 -9.74 13.10
C THR A 224 3.36 -8.46 12.54
N PHE A 225 3.36 -7.39 13.34
CA PHE A 225 3.95 -6.09 13.00
C PHE A 225 4.83 -5.60 14.17
N GLY A 226 6.14 -5.55 13.96
CA GLY A 226 7.09 -5.36 15.05
C GLY A 226 7.00 -6.54 16.04
N GLU A 227 6.80 -6.23 17.32
CA GLU A 227 6.65 -7.22 18.39
C GLU A 227 5.18 -7.63 18.63
N THR A 228 4.21 -6.96 17.99
CA THR A 228 2.78 -7.24 18.19
C THR A 228 2.26 -8.23 17.15
N THR A 229 1.56 -9.27 17.61
CA THR A 229 0.79 -10.18 16.74
C THR A 229 -0.71 -9.95 16.93
N TYR A 230 -1.42 -9.91 15.81
CA TYR A 230 -2.86 -9.70 15.72
C TYR A 230 -3.52 -10.97 15.19
N THR A 231 -4.48 -11.53 15.94
CA THR A 231 -5.38 -12.58 15.46
C THR A 231 -6.54 -11.91 14.73
N LEU A 232 -6.57 -12.01 13.40
CA LEU A 232 -7.58 -11.38 12.57
C LEU A 232 -8.65 -12.40 12.16
N TYR A 233 -9.92 -12.05 12.35
CA TYR A 233 -10.98 -12.53 11.47
C TYR A 233 -10.75 -11.92 10.10
N THR A 234 -10.75 -12.72 9.04
CA THR A 234 -10.81 -12.25 7.66
C THR A 234 -11.70 -13.14 6.81
N ASN A 235 -12.55 -12.55 5.98
CA ASN A 235 -13.40 -13.26 5.04
C ASN A 235 -13.60 -12.45 3.75
N SER A 236 -13.74 -13.13 2.62
CA SER A 236 -13.95 -12.53 1.30
C SER A 236 -15.19 -13.13 0.63
N PHE A 237 -16.20 -12.28 0.46
CA PHE A 237 -17.48 -12.60 -0.15
C PHE A 237 -17.38 -12.35 -1.66
N LEU A 238 -16.91 -13.36 -2.41
CA LEU A 238 -16.88 -13.33 -3.86
C LEU A 238 -18.31 -13.25 -4.43
N ASN A 239 -18.49 -12.50 -5.51
CA ASN A 239 -19.77 -12.11 -6.12
C ASN A 239 -20.61 -11.07 -5.32
N PHE A 240 -20.17 -10.66 -4.13
CA PHE A 240 -20.81 -9.58 -3.36
C PHE A 240 -20.14 -8.21 -3.52
N GLY A 241 -19.20 -8.07 -4.46
CA GLY A 241 -18.68 -6.76 -4.88
C GLY A 241 -19.73 -5.96 -5.65
N GLN A 242 -19.55 -4.64 -5.73
CA GLN A 242 -20.56 -3.69 -6.23
C GLN A 242 -21.15 -4.08 -7.59
N ASN A 243 -20.30 -4.42 -8.57
CA ASN A 243 -20.76 -4.75 -9.92
C ASN A 243 -21.37 -6.15 -9.96
N ALA A 244 -20.70 -7.15 -9.36
CA ALA A 244 -21.19 -8.52 -9.36
C ALA A 244 -22.54 -8.68 -8.63
N ALA A 245 -22.77 -7.89 -7.58
CA ALA A 245 -24.07 -7.78 -6.91
C ALA A 245 -25.13 -7.13 -7.82
N GLN A 246 -24.77 -6.08 -8.57
CA GLN A 246 -25.66 -5.45 -9.55
C GLN A 246 -26.01 -6.40 -10.71
N ASP A 247 -25.05 -7.13 -11.26
CA ASP A 247 -25.26 -8.13 -12.30
C ASP A 247 -26.20 -9.25 -11.82
N SER A 248 -25.94 -9.80 -10.63
CA SER A 248 -26.78 -10.80 -9.96
C SER A 248 -28.21 -10.29 -9.72
N PHE A 249 -28.34 -9.00 -9.40
CA PHE A 249 -29.64 -8.34 -9.22
C PHE A 249 -30.40 -8.18 -10.53
N HIS A 250 -29.73 -7.76 -11.62
CA HIS A 250 -30.36 -7.66 -12.94
C HIS A 250 -30.73 -9.02 -13.51
N GLU A 251 -29.93 -10.08 -13.29
CA GLU A 251 -30.30 -11.45 -13.63
C GLU A 251 -31.57 -11.91 -12.88
N MET A 252 -31.64 -11.64 -11.58
CA MET A 252 -32.81 -11.96 -10.76
C MET A 252 -34.07 -11.22 -11.25
N LEU A 253 -33.97 -9.93 -11.58
CA LEU A 253 -35.09 -9.17 -12.16
C LEU A 253 -35.54 -9.74 -13.53
N ARG A 254 -34.60 -10.13 -14.39
CA ARG A 254 -34.91 -10.78 -15.68
C ARG A 254 -35.64 -12.10 -15.49
N SER A 255 -35.15 -12.97 -14.59
CA SER A 255 -35.78 -14.28 -14.31
C SER A 255 -37.19 -14.18 -13.72
N ARG A 256 -37.49 -13.06 -13.03
CA ARG A 256 -38.83 -12.74 -12.50
C ARG A 256 -39.78 -12.09 -13.50
N GLY A 257 -39.33 -11.79 -14.73
CA GLY A 257 -40.16 -11.10 -15.70
C GLY A 257 -40.43 -9.62 -15.33
N SER A 258 -39.54 -8.97 -14.58
CA SER A 258 -39.68 -7.57 -14.12
C SER A 258 -39.50 -6.57 -15.27
N PHE A 259 -40.43 -6.59 -16.24
CA PHE A 259 -40.41 -5.74 -17.42
C PHE A 259 -41.53 -4.70 -17.40
N LYS A 260 -41.24 -3.48 -17.86
CA LYS A 260 -42.22 -2.43 -18.17
C LYS A 260 -41.98 -1.95 -19.59
N ASN A 261 -43.00 -1.94 -20.44
CA ASN A 261 -42.90 -1.55 -21.86
C ASN A 261 -41.75 -2.27 -22.62
N GLY A 262 -41.54 -3.56 -22.37
CA GLY A 262 -40.44 -4.35 -22.96
C GLY A 262 -39.04 -4.09 -22.39
N THR A 263 -38.91 -3.18 -21.41
CA THR A 263 -37.63 -2.81 -20.77
C THR A 263 -37.51 -3.36 -19.36
N LEU A 264 -36.31 -3.75 -18.94
CA LEU A 264 -36.05 -4.20 -17.56
C LEU A 264 -36.33 -3.03 -16.59
N ALA A 265 -37.28 -3.23 -15.69
CA ALA A 265 -37.68 -2.25 -14.69
C ALA A 265 -36.85 -2.45 -13.42
N ASP A 266 -35.97 -1.50 -13.13
CA ASP A 266 -35.08 -1.55 -11.97
C ASP A 266 -35.66 -0.72 -10.80
N PRO A 267 -35.95 -1.32 -9.64
CA PRO A 267 -36.44 -0.59 -8.47
C PRO A 267 -35.34 0.11 -7.68
N CYS A 268 -34.08 -0.29 -7.82
CA CYS A 268 -32.92 0.34 -7.20
C CYS A 268 -32.38 1.52 -8.01
N ALA A 269 -32.53 1.52 -9.34
CA ALA A 269 -32.17 2.66 -10.16
C ALA A 269 -33.11 3.88 -9.93
N PRO A 270 -32.60 5.12 -9.93
CA PRO A 270 -33.41 6.33 -9.74
C PRO A 270 -34.57 6.43 -10.73
N ARG A 271 -35.69 7.04 -10.32
CA ARG A 271 -36.86 7.20 -11.17
C ARG A 271 -36.52 7.99 -12.43
N GLY A 272 -36.83 7.44 -13.60
CA GLY A 272 -36.56 8.05 -14.90
C GLY A 272 -35.12 7.90 -15.39
N TYR A 273 -34.27 7.17 -14.66
CA TYR A 273 -32.95 6.78 -15.16
C TYR A 273 -33.08 5.79 -16.32
N SER A 274 -32.42 6.10 -17.43
CA SER A 274 -32.18 5.19 -18.55
C SER A 274 -30.71 5.27 -18.96
N ARG A 275 -30.12 4.14 -19.32
CA ARG A 275 -28.71 4.04 -19.69
C ARG A 275 -28.57 3.99 -21.21
N ASN A 276 -28.26 5.13 -21.83
CA ASN A 276 -28.06 5.21 -23.29
C ASN A 276 -26.84 4.38 -23.76
N GLU A 277 -26.93 3.80 -24.95
CA GLU A 277 -26.04 2.79 -25.56
C GLU A 277 -24.61 3.27 -25.93
N GLY A 278 -24.15 4.42 -25.40
CA GLY A 278 -22.95 5.12 -25.87
C GLY A 278 -21.59 4.59 -25.40
N ALA A 279 -21.54 3.48 -24.64
CA ALA A 279 -20.29 2.96 -24.06
C ALA A 279 -19.96 1.57 -24.59
N SER A 280 -19.03 1.50 -25.56
CA SER A 280 -18.53 0.25 -26.15
C SER A 280 -17.96 -0.70 -25.08
N ARG A 281 -18.77 -1.67 -24.67
CA ARG A 281 -18.42 -2.83 -23.85
C ARG A 281 -19.10 -4.07 -24.46
N SER A 282 -18.75 -5.26 -23.97
CA SER A 282 -19.04 -6.52 -24.68
C SER A 282 -20.53 -6.78 -24.90
N THR A 283 -20.85 -7.56 -25.94
CA THR A 283 -22.21 -7.76 -26.48
C THR A 283 -23.23 -8.38 -25.51
N LEU A 284 -22.80 -8.81 -24.31
CA LEU A 284 -23.65 -9.29 -23.21
C LEU A 284 -24.04 -8.17 -22.22
N GLU A 285 -23.30 -7.05 -22.17
CA GLU A 285 -23.58 -5.89 -21.32
C GLU A 285 -24.71 -4.99 -21.90
N ASN A 286 -25.19 -5.21 -23.13
CA ASN A 286 -26.17 -4.32 -23.77
C ASN A 286 -27.64 -4.51 -23.32
N GLN A 287 -27.91 -5.22 -22.21
CA GLN A 287 -29.25 -5.39 -21.63
C GLN A 287 -29.45 -4.67 -20.28
N TYR A 288 -28.65 -3.66 -19.95
CA TYR A 288 -28.70 -3.00 -18.63
C TYR A 288 -29.68 -1.81 -18.56
N VAL A 289 -30.82 -2.04 -17.90
CA VAL A 289 -31.70 -1.02 -17.27
C VAL A 289 -32.11 0.15 -18.18
N ASN A 290 -33.21 -0.07 -18.90
CA ASN A 290 -33.85 0.97 -19.72
C ASN A 290 -34.98 1.71 -18.97
N ASN A 291 -35.30 1.35 -17.72
CA ASN A 291 -36.32 2.04 -16.92
C ASN A 291 -36.09 1.93 -15.40
N GLY A 292 -35.41 2.92 -14.81
CA GLY A 292 -35.31 3.08 -13.36
C GLY A 292 -36.61 3.60 -12.75
N THR A 293 -37.09 2.96 -11.69
CA THR A 293 -38.41 3.23 -11.09
C THR A 293 -38.35 3.88 -9.71
N GLY A 294 -37.20 3.76 -9.01
CA GLY A 294 -36.96 4.36 -7.70
C GLY A 294 -37.84 3.80 -6.57
N ASN A 295 -38.14 2.51 -6.58
CA ASN A 295 -38.95 1.85 -5.56
C ASN A 295 -38.08 1.23 -4.45
N PHE A 296 -37.76 2.03 -3.42
CA PHE A 296 -36.88 1.62 -2.31
C PHE A 296 -37.32 0.31 -1.62
N THR A 297 -38.62 0.13 -1.37
CA THR A 297 -39.14 -1.07 -0.68
C THR A 297 -38.94 -2.34 -1.52
N GLU A 298 -39.17 -2.25 -2.83
CA GLU A 298 -38.95 -3.36 -3.77
C GLU A 298 -37.45 -3.62 -4.00
N CYS A 299 -36.63 -2.56 -4.05
CA CYS A 299 -35.18 -2.65 -4.12
C CYS A 299 -34.58 -3.40 -2.91
N ILE A 300 -34.95 -3.00 -1.69
CA ILE A 300 -34.45 -3.63 -0.45
C ILE A 300 -34.89 -5.09 -0.36
N SER A 301 -36.18 -5.38 -0.54
CA SER A 301 -36.71 -6.75 -0.43
C SER A 301 -36.12 -7.69 -1.50
N SER A 302 -35.93 -7.20 -2.72
CA SER A 302 -35.28 -7.96 -3.80
C SER A 302 -33.78 -8.16 -3.57
N SER A 303 -33.09 -7.16 -2.98
CA SER A 303 -31.67 -7.27 -2.62
C SER A 303 -31.46 -8.24 -1.44
N GLN A 304 -32.33 -8.20 -0.43
CA GLN A 304 -32.29 -9.13 0.71
C GLN A 304 -32.40 -10.59 0.27
N LEU A 305 -33.23 -10.89 -0.74
CA LEU A 305 -33.34 -12.23 -1.30
C LEU A 305 -32.01 -12.74 -1.90
N LEU A 306 -31.24 -11.87 -2.56
CA LEU A 306 -29.92 -12.23 -3.09
C LEU A 306 -28.92 -12.53 -1.97
N LEU A 307 -28.94 -11.75 -0.89
CA LEU A 307 -28.12 -11.98 0.31
C LEU A 307 -28.48 -13.28 1.06
N GLN A 308 -29.65 -13.86 0.78
CA GLN A 308 -30.13 -15.12 1.35
C GLN A 308 -30.00 -16.32 0.40
N LYS A 309 -29.64 -16.10 -0.88
CA LYS A 309 -29.47 -17.14 -1.89
C LYS A 309 -28.33 -18.08 -1.46
N GLY A 310 -28.66 -19.34 -1.16
CA GLY A 310 -27.73 -20.33 -0.61
C GLY A 310 -27.79 -20.55 0.91
N LYS A 311 -28.80 -19.99 1.61
CA LYS A 311 -29.14 -20.32 3.01
C LYS A 311 -30.32 -21.31 3.14
N ALA A 312 -30.55 -22.13 2.12
CA ALA A 312 -31.59 -23.17 2.06
C ALA A 312 -30.92 -24.55 1.98
#